data_AF-A0A9P7WWY8-F1
#
_entry.id   AF-A0A9P7WWY8-F1
#
_cell.length_a   1.000
_cell.length_b   1.000
_cell.length_c   1.000
_cell.angle_alpha   90.00
_cell.angle_beta   90.00
_cell.angle_gamma   90.00
#
_symmetry.space_group_name_H-M   'P 1'
#
loop_
_entity.id
_entity.type
_entity.pdbx_description
1 polymer ?
#
loop_
_entity_poly.entity_id
_entity_poly.type
_entity_poly.pdbx_seq_one_letter_code
_entity_poly.pdbx_strand_id
1 'polypeptide(L)'
;MAAHPLLFVPELLDYILDYSPGIIGTVGEYTDVDSASLVCTIWREVALAVRWRRPTLDRLLNFLAPLQEDGIGAVTKFSHPPNLEDWKRFERVAPHVRILWLCRKPRLSNAIIGEIQLTRPDITTPILPNLRKVDTMVDCEVATINHILRLLPASLGELRVVLGGGVDQFLVLFPHRLPNLVRLSLHRMTSPHVDVLAASLPHLRSLRSISLDHVHLSSALVAVLATSPHLEDIQVSDDVIHPISSPQGLGRANFRWTRSSRAFPALTNLTALLDINAAVADLLSDIPKPSLAAAYSAAGFSSTRGGPEILEQIDWTPCKPSAAAIGENAGHRIRWNHSPVSRTMQ
;
A
#
# COMPACT_ATOMS: atom_id res chain seq x y z
N MET A 1 23.06 4.32 32.26
CA MET A 1 23.87 4.44 31.03
C MET A 1 23.61 3.19 30.22
N ALA A 2 22.96 3.30 29.06
CA ALA A 2 22.77 2.15 28.17
C ALA A 2 24.12 1.85 27.51
N ALA A 3 24.62 0.62 27.62
CA ALA A 3 25.83 0.20 26.94
C ALA A 3 25.58 0.26 25.42
N HIS A 4 26.40 1.00 24.69
CA HIS A 4 26.34 0.98 23.23
C HIS A 4 26.70 -0.43 22.74
N PRO A 5 25.87 -1.05 21.89
CA PRO A 5 26.20 -2.36 21.34
C PRO A 5 27.49 -2.23 20.51
N LEU A 6 28.48 -3.06 20.84
CA LEU A 6 29.68 -3.23 20.01
C LEU A 6 29.24 -3.82 18.67
N LEU A 7 29.23 -3.01 17.62
CA LEU A 7 29.00 -3.49 16.26
C LEU A 7 30.26 -4.18 15.76
N PHE A 8 30.14 -5.38 15.19
CA PHE A 8 31.26 -5.97 14.46
C PHE A 8 31.42 -5.22 13.13
N VAL A 9 32.61 -5.36 12.54
CA VAL A 9 32.98 -4.66 11.31
C VAL A 9 31.97 -4.88 10.17
N PRO A 10 31.42 -6.10 9.92
CA PRO A 10 30.47 -6.32 8.83
C PRO A 10 29.14 -5.56 8.99
N GLU A 11 28.59 -5.48 10.19
CA GLU A 11 27.33 -4.79 10.49
C GLU A 11 27.50 -3.27 10.37
N LEU A 12 28.65 -2.76 10.81
CA LEU A 12 28.98 -1.36 10.61
C LEU A 12 29.14 -1.04 9.12
N LEU A 13 29.79 -1.90 8.34
CA LEU A 13 29.90 -1.73 6.90
C LEU A 13 28.55 -1.80 6.20
N ASP A 14 27.68 -2.73 6.61
CA ASP A 14 26.33 -2.83 6.09
C ASP A 14 25.55 -1.54 6.34
N TYR A 15 25.68 -0.95 7.54
CA TYR A 15 25.09 0.33 7.87
C TYR A 15 25.69 1.48 7.04
N ILE A 16 27.02 1.61 6.97
CA ILE A 16 27.69 2.67 6.19
C ILE A 16 27.27 2.61 4.71
N LEU A 17 27.27 1.42 4.12
CA LEU A 17 26.91 1.23 2.72
C LEU A 17 25.41 1.41 2.46
N ASP A 18 24.52 1.02 3.39
CA ASP A 18 23.07 1.25 3.25
C ASP A 18 22.69 2.74 3.34
N TYR A 19 23.51 3.55 4.05
CA TYR A 19 23.32 5.00 4.18
C TYR A 19 23.92 5.80 3.01
N SER A 20 24.62 5.18 2.06
CA SER A 20 25.16 5.92 0.92
C SER A 20 24.01 6.51 0.08
N PRO A 21 23.93 7.84 -0.08
CA PRO A 21 22.76 8.55 -0.59
C PRO A 21 22.43 8.29 -2.07
N GLY A 22 23.21 7.47 -2.79
CA GLY A 22 22.95 7.09 -4.19
C GLY A 22 22.07 5.85 -4.39
N ILE A 23 21.69 5.12 -3.32
CA ILE A 23 20.97 3.84 -3.46
C ILE A 23 19.47 4.06 -3.75
N ILE A 24 18.92 5.23 -3.42
CA ILE A 24 17.49 5.52 -3.55
C ILE A 24 17.23 6.42 -4.77
N GLY A 25 17.09 5.81 -5.93
CA GLY A 25 16.18 6.32 -6.97
C GLY A 25 16.79 7.15 -8.11
N THR A 26 18.08 7.45 -8.14
CA THR A 26 18.73 7.97 -9.36
C THR A 26 19.50 6.84 -10.04
N VAL A 27 19.24 6.64 -11.34
CA VAL A 27 19.78 5.53 -12.16
C VAL A 27 21.31 5.61 -12.39
N GLY A 28 22.00 6.55 -11.73
CA GLY A 28 23.44 6.54 -11.47
C GLY A 28 23.65 7.09 -10.05
N GLU A 29 24.57 6.61 -9.21
CA GLU A 29 25.80 5.86 -9.42
C GLU A 29 26.02 4.96 -8.19
N TYR A 30 26.22 3.64 -8.38
CA TYR A 30 26.65 2.72 -7.31
C TYR A 30 28.18 2.78 -7.11
N THR A 31 28.83 3.89 -7.47
CA THR A 31 30.30 4.02 -7.54
C THR A 31 30.97 3.67 -6.21
N ASP A 32 30.36 4.05 -5.08
CA ASP A 32 30.90 3.75 -3.76
C ASP A 32 30.79 2.26 -3.38
N VAL A 33 29.64 1.63 -3.65
CA VAL A 33 29.42 0.21 -3.35
C VAL A 33 30.31 -0.67 -4.24
N ASP A 34 30.52 -0.24 -5.48
CA ASP A 34 31.36 -0.95 -6.44
C ASP A 34 32.84 -0.82 -6.05
N SER A 35 33.28 0.37 -5.62
CA SER A 35 34.62 0.60 -5.08
C SER A 35 34.86 -0.19 -3.79
N ALA A 36 33.88 -0.19 -2.87
CA ALA A 36 33.91 -0.98 -1.65
C ALA A 36 34.12 -2.47 -1.94
N SER A 37 33.54 -2.99 -3.03
CA SER A 37 33.68 -4.40 -3.40
C SER A 37 35.10 -4.82 -3.82
N LEU A 38 35.99 -3.85 -4.08
CA LEU A 38 37.38 -4.08 -4.49
C LEU A 38 38.39 -4.06 -3.33
N VAL A 39 37.97 -3.70 -2.11
CA VAL A 39 38.87 -3.50 -0.97
C VAL A 39 39.42 -4.83 -0.44
N CYS A 40 38.55 -5.74 -0.01
CA CYS A 40 38.91 -7.08 0.46
C CYS A 40 37.69 -8.02 0.41
N THR A 41 37.87 -9.31 0.69
CA THR A 41 36.80 -10.32 0.61
C THR A 41 35.58 -9.97 1.48
N ILE A 42 35.81 -9.53 2.72
CA ILE A 42 34.71 -9.17 3.65
C ILE A 42 33.92 -7.98 3.11
N TRP A 43 34.61 -6.92 2.66
CA TRP A 43 33.97 -5.75 2.07
C TRP A 43 33.21 -6.11 0.78
N ARG A 44 33.76 -7.01 -0.03
CA ARG A 44 33.09 -7.53 -1.23
C ARG A 44 31.79 -8.24 -0.90
N GLU A 45 31.77 -9.11 0.09
CA GLU A 45 30.56 -9.83 0.50
C GLU A 45 29.49 -8.88 1.04
N VAL A 46 29.87 -7.92 1.90
CA VAL A 46 28.93 -6.92 2.43
C VAL A 46 28.43 -5.99 1.32
N ALA A 47 29.33 -5.51 0.46
CA ALA A 47 28.96 -4.65 -0.67
C ALA A 47 28.02 -5.37 -1.65
N LEU A 48 28.26 -6.66 -1.94
CA LEU A 48 27.33 -7.46 -2.74
C LEU A 48 25.99 -7.62 -2.05
N ALA A 49 25.97 -7.89 -0.73
CA ALA A 49 24.73 -7.99 0.03
C ALA A 49 23.91 -6.68 -0.02
N VAL A 50 24.58 -5.52 0.08
CA VAL A 50 23.94 -4.20 -0.01
C VAL A 50 23.48 -3.90 -1.44
N ARG A 51 24.34 -4.13 -2.45
CA ARG A 51 24.04 -3.91 -3.88
C ARG A 51 22.80 -4.68 -4.33
N TRP A 52 22.64 -5.90 -3.83
CA TRP A 52 21.55 -6.80 -4.18
C TRP A 52 20.43 -6.84 -3.14
N ARG A 53 20.45 -5.97 -2.13
CA ARG A 53 19.37 -5.86 -1.14
C ARG A 53 18.06 -5.37 -1.77
N ARG A 54 18.16 -4.40 -2.69
CA ARG A 54 17.04 -3.67 -3.31
C ARG A 54 17.13 -3.59 -4.84
N PRO A 55 17.30 -4.70 -5.59
CA PRO A 55 17.43 -4.65 -7.04
C PRO A 55 16.11 -4.29 -7.71
N THR A 56 16.22 -3.69 -8.90
CA THR A 56 15.11 -3.63 -9.85
C THR A 56 14.90 -5.01 -10.48
N LEU A 57 13.67 -5.31 -10.89
CA LEU A 57 13.36 -6.57 -11.56
C LEU A 57 14.21 -6.79 -12.82
N ASP A 58 14.41 -5.77 -13.65
CA ASP A 58 15.19 -5.91 -14.89
C ASP A 58 16.65 -6.23 -14.60
N ARG A 59 17.23 -5.63 -13.55
CA ARG A 59 18.60 -5.93 -13.12
C ARG A 59 18.71 -7.38 -12.64
N LEU A 60 17.71 -7.83 -11.89
CA LEU A 60 17.65 -9.20 -11.38
C LEU A 60 17.50 -10.21 -12.53
N LEU A 61 16.64 -9.93 -13.51
CA LEU A 61 16.44 -10.78 -14.68
C LEU A 61 17.64 -10.79 -15.63
N ASN A 62 18.27 -9.62 -15.87
CA ASN A 62 19.52 -9.53 -16.64
C ASN A 62 20.67 -10.35 -16.03
N PHE A 63 20.59 -10.63 -14.73
CA PHE A 63 21.57 -11.47 -14.05
C PHE A 63 21.36 -12.97 -14.34
N LEU A 64 20.14 -13.40 -14.67
CA LEU A 64 19.87 -14.73 -15.21
C LEU A 64 20.32 -14.80 -16.66
N ALA A 65 19.73 -14.00 -17.54
CA ALA A 65 20.16 -13.90 -18.93
C ALA A 65 19.92 -12.47 -19.43
N PRO A 66 20.76 -11.95 -20.34
CA PRO A 66 20.58 -10.60 -20.87
C PRO A 66 19.18 -10.40 -21.46
N LEU A 67 18.53 -9.31 -21.08
CA LEU A 67 17.24 -8.91 -21.63
C LEU A 67 17.45 -8.19 -22.97
N GLN A 68 16.63 -8.53 -23.96
CA GLN A 68 16.59 -7.90 -25.27
C GLN A 68 15.21 -7.33 -25.55
N GLU A 69 15.19 -6.11 -26.09
CA GLU A 69 13.99 -5.42 -26.54
C GLU A 69 13.67 -5.80 -27.99
N ASP A 70 12.46 -6.33 -28.22
CA ASP A 70 11.99 -6.70 -29.56
C ASP A 70 11.22 -5.54 -30.24
N GLY A 71 11.96 -4.54 -30.76
CA GLY A 71 11.41 -3.46 -31.60
C GLY A 71 10.73 -2.29 -30.88
N ILE A 72 9.94 -1.49 -31.62
CA ILE A 72 9.29 -0.29 -31.08
C ILE A 72 8.08 -0.69 -30.23
N GLY A 73 8.11 -0.34 -28.94
CA GLY A 73 7.15 -0.85 -27.95
C GLY A 73 7.55 -2.22 -27.39
N ALA A 74 8.82 -2.58 -27.54
CA ALA A 74 9.42 -3.86 -27.25
C ALA A 74 8.87 -4.55 -25.99
N VAL A 75 8.21 -5.66 -26.24
CA VAL A 75 8.14 -6.74 -25.27
C VAL A 75 9.57 -7.25 -25.08
N THR A 76 9.95 -7.40 -23.82
CA THR A 76 11.30 -7.86 -23.49
C THR A 76 11.32 -9.36 -23.34
N LYS A 77 12.36 -9.96 -23.90
CA LYS A 77 12.66 -11.39 -23.89
C LYS A 77 14.10 -11.61 -23.44
N PHE A 78 14.45 -12.82 -23.05
CA PHE A 78 15.86 -13.16 -22.87
C PHE A 78 16.56 -13.28 -24.22
N SER A 79 17.84 -12.91 -24.28
CA SER A 79 18.70 -13.13 -25.45
C SER A 79 18.92 -14.61 -25.75
N HIS A 80 18.89 -15.42 -24.70
CA HIS A 80 18.89 -16.88 -24.72
C HIS A 80 18.16 -17.39 -23.48
N PRO A 81 17.56 -18.60 -23.51
CA PRO A 81 17.00 -19.20 -22.30
C PRO A 81 18.08 -19.32 -21.20
N PRO A 82 17.74 -19.10 -19.92
CA PRO A 82 18.69 -19.29 -18.82
C PRO A 82 19.22 -20.72 -18.77
N ASN A 83 20.54 -20.89 -18.69
CA ASN A 83 21.19 -22.19 -18.59
C ASN A 83 21.63 -22.49 -17.13
N LEU A 84 22.24 -23.65 -16.89
CA LEU A 84 22.66 -24.04 -15.54
C LEU A 84 23.72 -23.09 -14.92
N GLU A 85 24.62 -22.52 -15.73
CA GLU A 85 25.63 -21.58 -15.24
C GLU A 85 25.00 -20.24 -14.83
N ASP A 86 24.01 -19.78 -15.59
CA ASP A 86 23.19 -18.61 -15.27
C ASP A 86 22.53 -18.77 -13.89
N TRP A 87 21.89 -19.92 -13.66
CA TRP A 87 21.28 -20.24 -12.37
C TRP A 87 22.30 -20.31 -11.24
N LYS A 88 23.46 -20.96 -11.44
CA LYS A 88 24.55 -20.99 -10.44
C LYS A 88 25.09 -19.61 -10.10
N ARG A 89 25.06 -18.66 -11.04
CA ARG A 89 25.40 -17.25 -10.76
C ARG A 89 24.30 -16.63 -9.92
N PHE A 90 23.04 -16.75 -10.36
CA PHE A 90 21.86 -16.21 -9.70
C PHE A 90 21.70 -16.67 -8.25
N GLU A 91 21.94 -17.95 -7.97
CA GLU A 91 21.86 -18.55 -6.62
C GLU A 91 22.80 -17.90 -5.60
N ARG A 92 23.91 -17.30 -6.04
CA ARG A 92 24.80 -16.54 -5.14
C ARG A 92 24.21 -15.19 -4.74
N VAL A 93 23.34 -14.64 -5.57
CA VAL A 93 22.75 -13.30 -5.39
C VAL A 93 21.37 -13.36 -4.76
N ALA A 94 20.56 -14.35 -5.12
CA ALA A 94 19.18 -14.50 -4.66
C ALA A 94 19.00 -14.42 -3.12
N PRO A 95 19.90 -15.00 -2.29
CA PRO A 95 19.78 -14.91 -0.83
C PRO A 95 19.98 -13.50 -0.28
N HIS A 96 20.50 -12.54 -1.05
CA HIS A 96 20.70 -11.15 -0.62
C HIS A 96 19.50 -10.25 -0.93
N VAL A 97 18.63 -10.65 -1.86
CA VAL A 97 17.44 -9.87 -2.24
C VAL A 97 16.45 -9.84 -1.08
N ARG A 98 16.11 -8.63 -0.60
CA ARG A 98 15.15 -8.40 0.50
C ARG A 98 13.96 -7.57 0.03
N ILE A 99 14.21 -6.63 -0.87
CA ILE A 99 13.21 -5.74 -1.45
C ILE A 99 13.34 -5.84 -2.97
N LEU A 100 12.24 -6.07 -3.68
CA LEU A 100 12.23 -6.08 -5.14
C LEU A 100 11.48 -4.86 -5.65
N TRP A 101 12.14 -4.07 -6.48
CA TRP A 101 11.53 -2.91 -7.12
C TRP A 101 11.04 -3.25 -8.52
N LEU A 102 9.77 -2.96 -8.77
CA LEU A 102 9.13 -3.09 -10.07
C LEU A 102 9.13 -1.71 -10.75
N CYS A 103 9.87 -1.60 -11.85
CA CYS A 103 10.03 -0.37 -12.62
C CYS A 103 9.14 -0.39 -13.87
N ARG A 104 8.90 0.80 -14.46
CA ARG A 104 7.90 1.04 -15.51
C ARG A 104 8.22 0.38 -16.86
N LYS A 105 9.46 -0.01 -17.08
CA LYS A 105 9.96 -0.45 -18.38
C LYS A 105 10.94 -1.59 -18.18
N PRO A 106 10.91 -2.62 -19.03
CA PRO A 106 9.99 -2.87 -20.16
C PRO A 106 8.86 -3.88 -19.85
N ARG A 107 7.89 -4.00 -20.77
CA ARG A 107 6.82 -5.01 -20.70
C ARG A 107 7.46 -6.41 -20.74
N LEU A 108 7.45 -7.10 -19.62
CA LEU A 108 7.95 -8.46 -19.56
C LEU A 108 7.05 -9.38 -20.37
N SER A 109 7.64 -10.11 -21.32
CA SER A 109 6.93 -11.16 -22.04
C SER A 109 6.46 -12.24 -21.07
N ASN A 110 5.28 -12.81 -21.32
CA ASN A 110 4.84 -14.03 -20.63
C ASN A 110 5.82 -15.18 -20.85
N ALA A 111 6.58 -15.15 -21.96
CA ALA A 111 7.62 -16.12 -22.26
C ALA A 111 8.75 -16.11 -21.23
N ILE A 112 9.15 -14.94 -20.69
CA ILE A 112 10.22 -14.84 -19.67
C ILE A 112 9.87 -15.69 -18.45
N ILE A 113 8.64 -15.58 -17.96
CA ILE A 113 8.19 -16.31 -16.77
C ILE A 113 8.10 -17.80 -17.06
N GLY A 114 7.62 -18.18 -18.25
CA GLY A 114 7.61 -19.56 -18.71
C GLY A 114 9.01 -20.15 -18.78
N GLU A 115 9.97 -19.43 -19.36
CA GLU A 115 11.37 -19.83 -19.45
C GLU A 115 12.03 -19.95 -18.08
N ILE A 116 11.77 -19.01 -17.15
CA ILE A 116 12.24 -19.12 -15.76
C ILE A 116 11.67 -20.37 -15.12
N GLN A 117 10.38 -20.67 -15.28
CA GLN A 117 9.75 -21.85 -14.71
C GLN A 117 10.29 -23.16 -15.31
N LEU A 118 10.59 -23.18 -16.61
CA LEU A 118 11.06 -24.35 -17.33
C LEU A 118 12.54 -24.66 -17.11
N THR A 119 13.38 -23.63 -17.04
CA THR A 119 14.85 -23.78 -16.94
C THR A 119 15.36 -23.91 -15.52
N ARG A 120 14.48 -23.70 -14.53
CA ARG A 120 14.84 -23.71 -13.12
C ARG A 120 15.30 -25.10 -12.66
N PRO A 121 16.47 -25.21 -11.98
CA PRO A 121 16.97 -26.51 -11.52
C PRO A 121 16.11 -27.16 -10.44
N ASP A 122 15.56 -26.36 -9.52
CA ASP A 122 14.74 -26.85 -8.41
C ASP A 122 13.48 -26.01 -8.24
N ILE A 123 12.32 -26.65 -8.39
CA ILE A 123 11.01 -26.00 -8.27
C ILE A 123 10.58 -25.82 -6.81
N THR A 124 11.16 -26.59 -5.88
CA THR A 124 10.73 -26.66 -4.48
C THR A 124 11.26 -25.50 -3.64
N THR A 125 12.51 -25.09 -3.88
CA THR A 125 13.07 -23.89 -3.27
C THR A 125 12.32 -22.64 -3.79
N PRO A 126 12.15 -21.55 -3.05
CA PRO A 126 11.71 -20.26 -3.61
C PRO A 126 12.84 -19.56 -4.38
N ILE A 127 12.54 -18.88 -5.49
CA ILE A 127 13.56 -18.19 -6.32
C ILE A 127 14.29 -17.12 -5.50
N LEU A 128 13.56 -16.39 -4.66
CA LEU A 128 14.09 -15.35 -3.79
C LEU A 128 13.76 -15.69 -2.33
N PRO A 129 14.54 -16.56 -1.67
CA PRO A 129 14.18 -17.16 -0.38
C PRO A 129 13.97 -16.15 0.74
N ASN A 130 14.62 -15.00 0.64
CA ASN A 130 14.60 -13.99 1.67
C ASN A 130 13.88 -12.69 1.25
N LEU A 131 13.12 -12.71 0.15
CA LEU A 131 12.35 -11.55 -0.28
C LEU A 131 11.24 -11.25 0.76
N ARG A 132 11.22 -10.02 1.26
CA ARG A 132 10.26 -9.57 2.30
C ARG A 132 9.28 -8.53 1.77
N LYS A 133 9.73 -7.69 0.85
CA LYS A 133 8.96 -6.56 0.32
C LYS A 133 9.01 -6.53 -1.21
N VAL A 134 7.87 -6.28 -1.84
CA VAL A 134 7.79 -5.86 -3.25
C VAL A 134 7.23 -4.44 -3.29
N ASP A 135 7.85 -3.58 -4.07
CA ASP A 135 7.43 -2.19 -4.24
C ASP A 135 7.39 -1.84 -5.73
N THR A 136 6.35 -1.14 -6.16
CA THR A 136 6.24 -0.58 -7.52
C THR A 136 6.47 0.92 -7.47
N MET A 137 7.44 1.43 -8.21
CA MET A 137 7.71 2.88 -8.23
C MET A 137 6.69 3.69 -9.05
N VAL A 138 5.93 3.01 -9.90
CA VAL A 138 5.16 3.56 -11.01
C VAL A 138 4.04 2.59 -11.38
N ASP A 139 3.08 3.04 -12.18
CA ASP A 139 2.00 2.21 -12.69
C ASP A 139 2.58 0.98 -13.40
N CYS A 140 2.39 -0.18 -12.79
CA CYS A 140 2.77 -1.46 -13.36
C CYS A 140 1.57 -2.08 -14.07
N GLU A 141 1.83 -2.72 -15.22
CA GLU A 141 0.80 -3.47 -15.93
C GLU A 141 0.37 -4.67 -15.09
N VAL A 142 -0.93 -4.88 -14.93
CA VAL A 142 -1.46 -5.95 -14.07
C VAL A 142 -1.01 -7.33 -14.56
N ALA A 143 -0.87 -7.51 -15.88
CA ALA A 143 -0.30 -8.72 -16.46
C ALA A 143 1.10 -9.00 -15.87
N THR A 144 1.99 -8.01 -15.90
CA THR A 144 3.35 -8.12 -15.35
C THR A 144 3.33 -8.47 -13.86
N ILE A 145 2.45 -7.86 -13.08
CA ILE A 145 2.33 -8.19 -11.64
C ILE A 145 1.83 -9.62 -11.45
N ASN A 146 0.78 -10.05 -12.16
CA ASN A 146 0.26 -11.42 -12.09
C ASN A 146 1.32 -12.47 -12.46
N HIS A 147 2.20 -12.11 -13.38
CA HIS A 147 3.36 -12.90 -13.78
C HIS A 147 4.41 -12.99 -12.66
N ILE A 148 4.78 -11.85 -12.09
CA ILE A 148 5.74 -11.77 -11.00
C ILE A 148 5.22 -12.47 -9.74
N LEU A 149 3.92 -12.38 -9.44
CA LEU A 149 3.28 -13.08 -8.31
C LEU A 149 3.58 -14.58 -8.30
N ARG A 150 3.82 -15.20 -9.46
CA ARG A 150 4.18 -16.63 -9.56
C ARG A 150 5.61 -16.94 -9.12
N LEU A 151 6.47 -15.91 -9.12
CA LEU A 151 7.87 -16.00 -8.72
C LEU A 151 8.09 -15.56 -7.26
N LEU A 152 7.12 -14.85 -6.67
CA LEU A 152 7.21 -14.37 -5.30
C LEU A 152 7.08 -15.55 -4.31
N PRO A 153 7.85 -15.54 -3.22
CA PRO A 153 7.69 -16.54 -2.18
C PRO A 153 6.40 -16.29 -1.39
N ALA A 154 5.78 -17.36 -0.90
CA ALA A 154 4.62 -17.28 -0.01
C ALA A 154 4.93 -16.60 1.34
N SER A 155 6.20 -16.40 1.67
CA SER A 155 6.69 -15.71 2.86
C SER A 155 6.76 -14.18 2.71
N LEU A 156 6.37 -13.63 1.56
CA LEU A 156 6.37 -12.18 1.35
C LEU A 156 5.49 -11.48 2.39
N GLY A 157 6.09 -10.54 3.13
CA GLY A 157 5.41 -9.84 4.22
C GLY A 157 4.79 -8.50 3.81
N GLU A 158 5.35 -7.83 2.79
CA GLU A 158 4.91 -6.51 2.36
C GLU A 158 4.79 -6.43 0.84
N LEU A 159 3.65 -5.90 0.39
CA LEU A 159 3.35 -5.70 -1.01
C LEU A 159 2.80 -4.30 -1.19
N ARG A 160 3.55 -3.47 -1.92
CA ARG A 160 3.13 -2.13 -2.35
C ARG A 160 3.01 -2.11 -3.86
N VAL A 161 1.81 -1.81 -4.34
CA VAL A 161 1.47 -1.86 -5.76
C VAL A 161 0.71 -0.60 -6.16
N VAL A 162 1.20 0.04 -7.21
CA VAL A 162 0.55 1.10 -7.96
C VAL A 162 -0.02 0.44 -9.20
N LEU A 163 -1.33 0.20 -9.17
CA LEU A 163 -2.03 -0.59 -10.16
C LEU A 163 -2.70 0.31 -11.20
N GLY A 164 -2.53 -0.02 -12.48
CA GLY A 164 -3.40 0.49 -13.55
C GLY A 164 -4.73 -0.27 -13.62
N GLY A 165 -5.43 -0.20 -14.76
CA GLY A 165 -6.68 -0.95 -14.98
C GLY A 165 -6.47 -2.49 -15.06
N GLY A 166 -7.56 -3.24 -14.91
CA GLY A 166 -7.58 -4.71 -15.06
C GLY A 166 -7.18 -5.50 -13.81
N VAL A 167 -7.36 -4.94 -12.62
CA VAL A 167 -6.86 -5.49 -11.34
C VAL A 167 -7.65 -6.67 -10.79
N ASP A 168 -8.84 -6.98 -11.31
CA ASP A 168 -9.72 -8.01 -10.71
C ASP A 168 -9.02 -9.36 -10.58
N GLN A 169 -8.33 -9.80 -11.64
CA GLN A 169 -7.61 -11.07 -11.61
C GLN A 169 -6.47 -11.04 -10.58
N PHE A 170 -5.78 -9.91 -10.45
CA PHE A 170 -4.75 -9.74 -9.43
C PHE A 170 -5.37 -9.85 -8.02
N LEU A 171 -6.47 -9.12 -7.78
CA LEU A 171 -7.18 -9.11 -6.50
C LEU A 171 -7.70 -10.48 -6.08
N VAL A 172 -8.14 -11.29 -7.03
CA VAL A 172 -8.59 -12.67 -6.77
C VAL A 172 -7.40 -13.59 -6.46
N LEU A 173 -6.28 -13.43 -7.15
CA LEU A 173 -5.15 -14.37 -7.05
C LEU A 173 -4.21 -14.07 -5.88
N PHE A 174 -3.99 -12.80 -5.53
CA PHE A 174 -2.94 -12.45 -4.58
C PHE A 174 -3.15 -13.03 -3.16
N PRO A 175 -4.36 -13.19 -2.60
CA PRO A 175 -4.51 -13.78 -1.27
C PRO A 175 -4.13 -15.27 -1.23
N HIS A 176 -4.34 -15.98 -2.34
CA HIS A 176 -3.93 -17.37 -2.48
C HIS A 176 -2.43 -17.53 -2.69
N ARG A 177 -1.79 -16.56 -3.34
CA ARG A 177 -0.34 -16.59 -3.61
C ARG A 177 0.49 -16.07 -2.45
N LEU A 178 -0.04 -15.10 -1.71
CA LEU A 178 0.64 -14.39 -0.62
C LEU A 178 -0.18 -14.50 0.69
N PRO A 179 -0.45 -15.73 1.19
CA PRO A 179 -1.31 -15.92 2.35
C PRO A 179 -0.74 -15.31 3.65
N ASN A 180 0.58 -15.07 3.70
CA ASN A 180 1.28 -14.50 4.85
C ASN A 180 1.51 -12.99 4.75
N LEU A 181 0.81 -12.31 3.85
CA LEU A 181 0.98 -10.87 3.68
C LEU A 181 0.57 -10.11 4.94
N VAL A 182 1.49 -9.29 5.46
CA VAL A 182 1.32 -8.51 6.69
C VAL A 182 0.95 -7.06 6.38
N ARG A 183 1.53 -6.50 5.32
CA ARG A 183 1.32 -5.12 4.88
C ARG A 183 0.92 -5.08 3.41
N LEU A 184 -0.20 -4.46 3.12
CA LEU A 184 -0.73 -4.29 1.76
C LEU A 184 -0.92 -2.80 1.48
N SER A 185 -0.25 -2.28 0.46
CA SER A 185 -0.45 -0.92 -0.02
C SER A 185 -0.91 -0.95 -1.47
N LEU A 186 -2.14 -0.52 -1.73
CA LEU A 186 -2.72 -0.46 -3.05
C LEU A 186 -3.01 1.00 -3.41
N HIS A 187 -2.43 1.44 -4.52
CA HIS A 187 -2.58 2.79 -5.02
C HIS A 187 -3.03 2.77 -6.49
N ARG A 188 -3.73 3.84 -6.89
CA ARG A 188 -4.22 4.14 -8.25
C ARG A 188 -5.14 3.11 -8.89
N MET A 189 -5.75 2.21 -8.11
CA MET A 189 -6.74 1.28 -8.66
C MET A 189 -7.91 2.03 -9.30
N THR A 190 -8.42 1.55 -10.44
CA THR A 190 -9.63 2.11 -11.02
C THR A 190 -10.88 1.71 -10.21
N SER A 191 -11.91 2.55 -10.21
CA SER A 191 -13.04 2.49 -9.24
C SER A 191 -13.91 1.20 -9.20
N PRO A 192 -14.08 0.34 -10.24
CA PRO A 192 -15.04 -0.77 -10.12
C PRO A 192 -14.52 -1.99 -9.33
N HIS A 193 -13.32 -1.92 -8.75
CA HIS A 193 -12.63 -3.09 -8.20
C HIS A 193 -12.69 -3.22 -6.66
N VAL A 194 -13.38 -2.28 -6.00
CA VAL A 194 -13.45 -2.23 -4.53
C VAL A 194 -14.20 -3.44 -3.96
N ASP A 195 -15.26 -3.90 -4.63
CA ASP A 195 -16.03 -5.06 -4.18
C ASP A 195 -15.21 -6.36 -4.27
N VAL A 196 -14.39 -6.50 -5.30
CA VAL A 196 -13.47 -7.63 -5.46
C VAL A 196 -12.39 -7.60 -4.38
N LEU A 197 -11.84 -6.42 -4.08
CA LEU A 197 -10.92 -6.25 -2.96
C LEU A 197 -11.58 -6.65 -1.63
N ALA A 198 -12.80 -6.16 -1.36
CA ALA A 198 -13.55 -6.49 -0.16
C ALA A 198 -13.80 -8.01 -0.03
N ALA A 199 -14.11 -8.69 -1.14
CA ALA A 199 -14.28 -10.15 -1.15
C ALA A 199 -12.95 -10.90 -0.91
N SER A 200 -11.82 -10.35 -1.33
CA SER A 200 -10.50 -10.97 -1.22
C SER A 200 -9.83 -10.83 0.15
N LEU A 201 -10.05 -9.71 0.85
CA LEU A 201 -9.39 -9.41 2.13
C LEU A 201 -9.58 -10.45 3.25
N PRO A 202 -10.75 -11.11 3.43
CA PRO A 202 -10.93 -12.14 4.44
C PRO A 202 -9.96 -13.33 4.31
N HIS A 203 -9.36 -13.53 3.14
CA HIS A 203 -8.37 -14.57 2.91
C HIS A 203 -6.97 -14.20 3.42
N LEU A 204 -6.69 -12.93 3.72
CA LEU A 204 -5.42 -12.43 4.23
C LEU A 204 -5.38 -12.41 5.75
N ARG A 205 -5.32 -13.60 6.37
CA ARG A 205 -5.40 -13.75 7.83
C ARG A 205 -4.27 -13.07 8.60
N SER A 206 -3.12 -12.84 7.95
CA SER A 206 -1.94 -12.22 8.57
C SER A 206 -1.89 -10.70 8.38
N LEU A 207 -2.88 -10.09 7.72
CA LEU A 207 -2.86 -8.68 7.37
C LEU A 207 -3.00 -7.81 8.62
N ARG A 208 -2.00 -6.94 8.85
CA ARG A 208 -1.95 -6.00 9.97
C ARG A 208 -2.03 -4.54 9.57
N SER A 209 -1.56 -4.20 8.38
CA SER A 209 -1.60 -2.84 7.87
C SER A 209 -2.10 -2.83 6.43
N ILE A 210 -3.06 -1.96 6.15
CA ILE A 210 -3.54 -1.72 4.79
C ILE A 210 -3.43 -0.23 4.47
N SER A 211 -2.91 0.10 3.29
CA SER A 211 -2.91 1.44 2.73
C SER A 211 -3.71 1.46 1.44
N LEU A 212 -4.64 2.39 1.32
CA LEU A 212 -5.52 2.57 0.16
C LEU A 212 -5.60 4.04 -0.21
N ASP A 213 -6.00 4.35 -1.43
CA ASP A 213 -6.39 5.71 -1.77
C ASP A 213 -7.83 5.99 -1.29
N HIS A 214 -8.16 7.24 -0.97
CA HIS A 214 -9.50 7.59 -0.46
C HIS A 214 -10.63 7.16 -1.40
N VAL A 215 -10.38 7.17 -2.73
CA VAL A 215 -11.35 6.76 -3.76
C VAL A 215 -11.72 5.28 -3.70
N HIS A 216 -10.95 4.44 -3.01
CA HIS A 216 -11.22 3.01 -2.86
C HIS A 216 -12.00 2.66 -1.61
N LEU A 217 -12.32 3.63 -0.75
CA LEU A 217 -13.07 3.38 0.48
C LEU A 217 -14.57 3.31 0.19
N SER A 218 -15.10 2.09 0.11
CA SER A 218 -16.55 1.84 0.13
C SER A 218 -17.03 1.40 1.51
N SER A 219 -18.32 1.55 1.78
CA SER A 219 -18.94 1.02 3.00
C SER A 219 -18.74 -0.49 3.15
N ALA A 220 -18.83 -1.24 2.05
CA ALA A 220 -18.59 -2.68 2.01
C ALA A 220 -17.15 -3.02 2.39
N LEU A 221 -16.17 -2.32 1.81
CA LEU A 221 -14.76 -2.53 2.11
C LEU A 221 -14.47 -2.28 3.59
N VAL A 222 -14.95 -1.17 4.13
CA VAL A 222 -14.67 -0.88 5.54
C VAL A 222 -15.41 -1.81 6.48
N ALA A 223 -16.62 -2.28 6.13
CA ALA A 223 -17.29 -3.33 6.90
C ALA A 223 -16.42 -4.59 6.99
N VAL A 224 -15.79 -4.99 5.89
CA VAL A 224 -14.83 -6.11 5.87
C VAL A 224 -13.60 -5.80 6.71
N LEU A 225 -12.99 -4.63 6.57
CA LEU A 225 -11.81 -4.23 7.35
C LEU A 225 -12.10 -4.21 8.85
N ALA A 226 -13.29 -3.75 9.24
CA ALA A 226 -13.75 -3.74 10.63
C ALA A 226 -13.95 -5.15 11.21
N THR A 227 -14.03 -6.19 10.39
CA THR A 227 -14.10 -7.59 10.84
C THR A 227 -12.75 -8.31 10.85
N SER A 228 -11.68 -7.68 10.36
CA SER A 228 -10.35 -8.30 10.32
C SER A 228 -9.74 -8.35 11.73
N PRO A 229 -9.46 -9.54 12.29
CA PRO A 229 -9.08 -9.70 13.70
C PRO A 229 -7.67 -9.17 14.02
N HIS A 230 -6.81 -9.06 13.02
CA HIS A 230 -5.39 -8.71 13.18
C HIS A 230 -5.03 -7.35 12.58
N LEU A 231 -6.00 -6.62 12.06
CA LEU A 231 -5.77 -5.33 11.43
C LEU A 231 -5.49 -4.27 12.51
N GLU A 232 -4.28 -3.74 12.50
CA GLU A 232 -3.76 -2.77 13.47
C GLU A 232 -3.73 -1.34 12.88
N ASP A 233 -3.55 -1.23 11.57
CA ASP A 233 -3.29 0.04 10.89
C ASP A 233 -4.06 0.15 9.56
N ILE A 234 -4.73 1.28 9.36
CA ILE A 234 -5.41 1.62 8.10
C ILE A 234 -4.94 3.00 7.69
N GLN A 235 -4.20 3.05 6.60
CA GLN A 235 -3.70 4.28 6.00
C GLN A 235 -4.56 4.63 4.79
N VAL A 236 -4.97 5.88 4.74
CA VAL A 236 -5.71 6.42 3.61
C VAL A 236 -4.84 7.50 3.01
N SER A 237 -4.43 7.32 1.76
CA SER A 237 -3.66 8.31 1.03
C SER A 237 -4.59 9.19 0.19
N ASP A 238 -4.32 10.49 0.25
CA ASP A 238 -4.84 11.49 -0.68
C ASP A 238 -3.84 11.78 -1.79
N ASP A 239 -2.91 10.84 -2.08
CA ASP A 239 -1.98 10.91 -3.21
C ASP A 239 -2.74 10.82 -4.54
N VAL A 240 -3.46 11.90 -4.83
CA VAL A 240 -3.75 12.36 -6.16
C VAL A 240 -2.43 12.88 -6.72
N ILE A 241 -1.46 12.00 -6.93
CA ILE A 241 -0.32 12.29 -7.79
C ILE A 241 -0.91 12.35 -9.20
N HIS A 242 -1.61 13.44 -9.50
CA HIS A 242 -1.87 13.84 -10.87
C HIS A 242 -0.51 14.17 -11.48
N PRO A 243 -0.10 13.51 -12.57
CA PRO A 243 0.85 14.14 -13.46
C PRO A 243 0.15 15.36 -14.07
N ILE A 244 0.30 16.52 -13.42
CA ILE A 244 0.21 17.87 -14.01
C ILE A 244 -0.97 18.04 -15.00
N SER A 245 -2.22 18.14 -14.52
CA SER A 245 -3.28 18.97 -15.15
C SER A 245 -4.69 18.61 -14.65
N SER A 246 -5.23 19.37 -13.70
CA SER A 246 -6.62 19.89 -13.69
C SER A 246 -7.01 20.38 -12.27
N PRO A 247 -7.46 21.64 -12.09
CA PRO A 247 -7.79 22.22 -10.79
C PRO A 247 -9.30 22.12 -10.45
N GLN A 248 -9.94 20.96 -10.65
CA GLN A 248 -11.35 20.77 -10.25
C GLN A 248 -11.58 19.37 -9.66
N GLY A 249 -11.24 19.22 -8.38
CA GLY A 249 -11.52 18.02 -7.58
C GLY A 249 -12.90 18.12 -6.90
N LEU A 250 -13.81 17.24 -7.30
CA LEU A 250 -15.16 17.07 -6.77
C LEU A 250 -15.19 16.45 -5.36
N GLY A 251 -16.02 17.01 -4.48
CA GLY A 251 -16.85 16.36 -3.45
C GLY A 251 -16.26 15.24 -2.58
N ARG A 252 -15.88 15.59 -1.34
CA ARG A 252 -15.62 14.66 -0.23
C ARG A 252 -16.92 13.97 0.23
N ALA A 253 -16.92 12.64 0.35
CA ALA A 253 -18.03 11.86 0.90
C ALA A 253 -17.84 11.59 2.41
N ASN A 254 -18.92 11.66 3.19
CA ASN A 254 -18.94 11.44 4.63
C ASN A 254 -19.34 10.00 4.98
N PHE A 255 -18.58 9.33 5.87
CA PHE A 255 -18.94 8.05 6.48
C PHE A 255 -19.21 8.22 7.98
N ARG A 256 -20.31 7.65 8.47
CA ARG A 256 -20.68 7.66 9.90
C ARG A 256 -20.47 6.27 10.50
N TRP A 257 -19.43 6.11 11.34
CA TRP A 257 -19.12 4.86 12.02
C TRP A 257 -19.93 4.69 13.31
N THR A 258 -20.60 3.55 13.46
CA THR A 258 -21.21 3.16 14.73
C THR A 258 -20.17 2.44 15.61
N ARG A 259 -19.73 3.12 16.68
CA ARG A 259 -18.88 2.55 17.72
C ARG A 259 -19.55 1.32 18.34
N SER A 260 -19.00 0.12 18.14
CA SER A 260 -19.23 -1.00 19.06
C SER A 260 -18.08 -1.04 20.06
N SER A 261 -18.38 -1.19 21.36
CA SER A 261 -17.44 -0.96 22.47
C SER A 261 -16.27 -1.96 22.57
N ARG A 262 -16.11 -2.85 21.57
CA ARG A 262 -14.97 -3.77 21.42
C ARG A 262 -14.30 -3.69 20.05
N ALA A 263 -14.71 -2.78 19.18
CA ALA A 263 -14.17 -2.65 17.82
C ALA A 263 -13.07 -1.57 17.73
N PHE A 264 -11.82 -2.07 17.74
CA PHE A 264 -10.60 -1.58 17.07
C PHE A 264 -10.03 -0.17 17.36
N PRO A 265 -8.81 -0.09 17.93
CA PRO A 265 -7.96 1.11 17.87
C PRO A 265 -7.67 1.58 16.44
N ALA A 266 -7.53 0.66 15.46
CA ALA A 266 -7.23 1.01 14.06
C ALA A 266 -8.28 1.94 13.42
N LEU A 267 -9.57 1.77 13.77
CA LEU A 267 -10.65 2.62 13.27
C LEU A 267 -10.72 3.99 13.96
N THR A 268 -10.13 4.13 15.15
CA THR A 268 -10.04 5.45 15.82
C THR A 268 -9.14 6.41 15.05
N ASN A 269 -8.09 5.91 14.39
CA ASN A 269 -7.25 6.70 13.50
C ASN A 269 -7.99 7.11 12.22
N LEU A 270 -8.83 6.23 11.69
CA LEU A 270 -9.63 6.48 10.48
C LEU A 270 -10.73 7.53 10.72
N THR A 271 -11.34 7.53 11.91
CA THR A 271 -12.32 8.56 12.30
C THR A 271 -11.69 9.94 12.43
N ALA A 272 -10.43 10.04 12.88
CA ALA A 272 -9.71 11.31 12.96
C ALA A 272 -9.36 11.89 11.57
N LEU A 273 -9.06 11.03 10.59
CA LEU A 273 -8.80 11.44 9.20
C LEU A 273 -10.07 11.84 8.44
N LEU A 274 -11.22 11.31 8.82
CA LEU A 274 -12.52 11.54 8.16
C LEU A 274 -13.43 12.52 8.91
N ASP A 275 -12.93 13.24 9.93
CA ASP A 275 -13.75 14.23 10.66
C ASP A 275 -13.92 15.52 9.83
N ILE A 276 -14.81 15.41 8.85
CA ILE A 276 -15.17 16.42 7.86
C ILE A 276 -16.20 17.42 8.44
N ASN A 277 -16.82 17.12 9.59
CA ASN A 277 -17.87 17.98 10.15
C ASN A 277 -17.33 19.32 10.67
N ALA A 278 -16.08 19.39 11.14
CA ALA A 278 -15.45 20.67 11.52
C ALA A 278 -15.13 21.54 10.30
N ALA A 279 -14.58 20.93 9.24
CA ALA A 279 -14.23 21.65 8.01
C ALA A 279 -15.46 22.05 7.17
N VAL A 280 -16.52 21.23 7.17
CA VAL A 280 -17.80 21.55 6.50
C VAL A 280 -18.62 22.56 7.32
N ALA A 281 -18.56 22.54 8.66
CA ALA A 281 -19.16 23.60 9.46
C ALA A 281 -18.49 24.96 9.23
N ASP A 282 -17.15 25.00 9.12
CA ASP A 282 -16.39 26.20 8.72
C ASP A 282 -16.72 26.63 7.28
N LEU A 283 -16.78 25.70 6.32
CA LEU A 283 -17.08 26.02 4.92
C LEU A 283 -18.54 26.47 4.71
N LEU A 284 -19.48 25.92 5.49
CA LEU A 284 -20.90 26.29 5.44
C LEU A 284 -21.20 27.56 6.25
N SER A 285 -20.36 27.94 7.21
CA SER A 285 -20.48 29.24 7.90
C SER A 285 -20.10 30.43 7.01
N ASP A 286 -19.30 30.21 5.97
CA ASP A 286 -18.85 31.26 5.04
C ASP A 286 -19.78 31.47 3.81
N ILE A 287 -20.86 30.69 3.66
CA ILE A 287 -21.83 30.88 2.57
C ILE A 287 -22.91 31.89 3.00
N PRO A 288 -23.03 33.06 2.34
CA PRO A 288 -24.12 33.98 2.62
C PRO A 288 -25.46 33.34 2.23
N LYS A 289 -26.42 33.34 3.15
CA LYS A 289 -27.72 32.65 3.03
C LYS A 289 -28.69 33.07 1.88
N PRO A 290 -28.56 34.17 1.10
CA PRO A 290 -29.65 34.57 0.20
C PRO A 290 -29.47 34.17 -1.27
N SER A 291 -28.93 32.99 -1.61
CA SER A 291 -28.87 32.53 -3.02
C SER A 291 -29.71 31.29 -3.37
N LEU A 292 -30.26 30.57 -2.38
CA LEU A 292 -31.12 29.40 -2.64
C LEU A 292 -32.50 29.78 -3.23
N ALA A 293 -33.04 30.95 -2.88
CA ALA A 293 -34.30 31.44 -3.43
C ALA A 293 -34.16 31.89 -4.91
N ALA A 294 -33.00 32.42 -5.29
CA ALA A 294 -32.75 32.88 -6.67
C ALA A 294 -32.56 31.71 -7.66
N ALA A 295 -32.00 30.59 -7.19
CA ALA A 295 -31.80 29.40 -8.02
C ALA A 295 -33.12 28.68 -8.38
N TYR A 296 -34.12 28.71 -7.50
CA TYR A 296 -35.43 28.12 -7.77
C TYR A 296 -36.27 28.90 -8.79
N SER A 297 -36.12 30.22 -8.87
CA SER A 297 -36.82 31.04 -9.86
C SER A 297 -36.22 30.94 -11.28
N ALA A 298 -34.94 30.59 -11.42
CA ALA A 298 -34.28 30.47 -12.72
C ALA A 298 -34.60 29.16 -13.48
N ALA A 299 -35.20 28.15 -12.82
CA ALA A 299 -35.44 26.83 -13.39
C ALA A 299 -36.79 26.69 -14.15
N GLY A 300 -37.59 27.75 -14.29
CA GLY A 300 -38.64 27.83 -15.31
C GLY A 300 -39.80 26.83 -15.22
N PHE A 301 -40.17 26.32 -14.03
CA PHE A 301 -41.37 25.49 -13.89
C PHE A 301 -42.62 26.35 -13.65
N SER A 302 -43.40 26.59 -14.71
CA SER A 302 -44.79 27.05 -14.58
C SER A 302 -45.71 25.84 -14.37
N SER A 303 -46.30 25.70 -13.19
CA SER A 303 -47.41 24.77 -12.96
C SER A 303 -48.72 25.49 -13.23
N THR A 304 -49.40 25.12 -14.32
CA THR A 304 -50.83 25.37 -14.49
C THR A 304 -51.58 24.04 -14.51
N ARG A 305 -52.56 23.95 -13.60
CA ARG A 305 -53.71 23.02 -13.51
C ARG A 305 -53.51 21.68 -12.81
N GLY A 306 -54.27 21.54 -11.72
CA GLY A 306 -54.81 20.27 -11.21
C GLY A 306 -54.36 19.91 -9.80
N GLY A 307 -54.99 20.47 -8.77
CA GLY A 307 -54.97 19.88 -7.42
C GLY A 307 -56.12 18.87 -7.26
N PRO A 308 -56.49 18.50 -6.02
CA PRO A 308 -55.65 18.03 -4.91
C PRO A 308 -56.15 16.64 -4.43
N GLU A 309 -55.32 15.91 -3.68
CA GLU A 309 -55.69 14.98 -2.59
C GLU A 309 -54.65 13.87 -2.45
N ILE A 310 -54.47 13.44 -1.21
CA ILE A 310 -53.63 12.33 -0.73
C ILE A 310 -52.13 12.69 -0.62
N LEU A 311 -51.77 13.23 0.56
CA LEU A 311 -50.73 12.70 1.47
C LEU A 311 -50.44 13.75 2.56
N GLU A 312 -51.39 13.93 3.48
CA GLU A 312 -51.09 14.39 4.84
C GLU A 312 -51.22 13.19 5.77
N GLN A 313 -50.09 12.65 6.22
CA GLN A 313 -49.89 12.00 7.53
C GLN A 313 -48.49 11.41 7.61
N ILE A 314 -47.50 12.22 7.97
CA ILE A 314 -46.35 11.73 8.74
C ILE A 314 -46.06 12.77 9.81
N ASP A 315 -46.52 12.44 11.02
CA ASP A 315 -46.28 13.17 12.26
C ASP A 315 -44.82 12.94 12.69
N TRP A 316 -44.06 14.02 12.86
CA TRP A 316 -42.70 13.98 13.40
C TRP A 316 -42.71 14.58 14.81
N THR A 317 -43.13 13.80 15.80
CA THR A 317 -42.88 14.13 17.21
C THR A 317 -41.51 13.61 17.65
N PRO A 318 -40.62 14.45 18.22
CA PRO A 318 -39.34 14.00 18.75
C PRO A 318 -39.50 13.26 20.09
N CYS A 319 -38.97 12.04 20.16
CA CYS A 319 -38.87 11.26 21.39
C CYS A 319 -37.97 11.98 22.42
N LYS A 320 -38.54 12.30 23.58
CA LYS A 320 -37.79 12.62 24.80
C LYS A 320 -37.02 11.37 25.29
N PRO A 321 -35.78 11.51 25.79
CA PRO A 321 -35.11 10.42 26.48
C PRO A 321 -35.71 10.24 27.89
N SER A 322 -36.12 9.01 28.19
CA SER A 322 -36.56 8.59 29.52
C SER A 322 -35.36 8.36 30.43
N ALA A 323 -35.46 8.85 31.66
CA ALA A 323 -34.53 8.63 32.75
C ALA A 323 -34.83 7.31 33.50
N ALA A 324 -33.85 6.84 34.28
CA ALA A 324 -33.74 5.62 35.08
C ALA A 324 -33.10 4.43 34.31
N ALA A 325 -32.08 3.73 34.81
CA ALA A 325 -31.79 3.40 36.20
C ALA A 325 -30.31 3.56 36.60
N ILE A 326 -30.15 3.96 37.86
CA ILE A 326 -28.93 4.01 38.66
C ILE A 326 -28.58 2.57 39.05
N GLY A 327 -27.31 2.19 38.87
CA GLY A 327 -26.72 0.95 39.38
C GLY A 327 -25.27 1.23 39.73
N GLU A 328 -25.04 1.55 40.99
CA GLU A 328 -23.74 1.78 41.60
C GLU A 328 -22.82 0.55 41.44
N ASN A 329 -21.57 0.77 41.06
CA ASN A 329 -20.48 0.05 41.70
C ASN A 329 -19.19 0.87 41.62
N ALA A 330 -18.75 1.27 42.80
CA ALA A 330 -17.52 1.99 43.06
C ALA A 330 -16.30 1.08 42.91
N GLY A 331 -15.20 1.66 42.41
CA GLY A 331 -13.91 0.98 42.28
C GLY A 331 -12.83 1.93 41.81
N HIS A 332 -12.41 2.84 42.68
CA HIS A 332 -11.26 3.73 42.50
C HIS A 332 -9.94 2.95 42.21
N ARG A 333 -9.08 3.45 41.30
CA ARG A 333 -7.86 4.20 41.68
C ARG A 333 -7.04 4.72 40.49
N ILE A 334 -6.66 5.99 40.65
CA ILE A 334 -5.72 6.84 39.91
C ILE A 334 -4.28 6.51 40.38
N ARG A 335 -3.22 6.42 39.56
CA ARG A 335 -2.25 7.45 39.05
C ARG A 335 -1.04 6.63 38.49
N TRP A 336 -0.16 7.09 37.60
CA TRP A 336 0.85 8.14 37.80
C TRP A 336 1.32 8.73 36.47
N ASN A 337 1.43 10.07 36.44
CA ASN A 337 2.30 10.83 35.54
C ASN A 337 3.74 10.75 36.07
N HIS A 338 4.73 10.72 35.17
CA HIS A 338 5.92 11.55 35.29
C HIS A 338 6.51 11.84 33.90
N SER A 339 6.53 13.13 33.56
CA SER A 339 7.33 13.73 32.50
C SER A 339 8.63 14.23 33.13
N PRO A 340 9.82 14.03 32.53
CA PRO A 340 11.00 14.78 32.93
C PRO A 340 11.21 15.98 32.02
N VAL A 341 11.23 17.12 32.70
CA VAL A 341 11.64 18.45 32.28
C VAL A 341 13.09 18.45 31.79
N SER A 342 13.32 19.08 30.64
CA SER A 342 14.61 19.45 30.10
C SER A 342 15.34 20.41 31.05
N ARG A 343 16.60 20.12 31.41
CA ARG A 343 17.54 21.10 31.97
C ARG A 343 18.56 21.49 30.92
N THR A 344 18.54 22.76 30.55
CA THR A 344 19.63 23.55 29.98
C THR A 344 20.48 24.14 31.10
N MET A 345 21.80 24.14 30.91
CA MET A 345 22.81 25.18 31.22
C MET A 345 24.18 24.52 31.37
N GLN A 346 25.11 24.88 30.48
CA GLN A 346 26.29 25.75 30.70
C GLN A 346 27.48 25.00 31.31
#